data_AF-A0A958US97-F1
#
_entry.id   AF-A0A958US97-F1
#
_cell.length_a   1.000
_cell.length_b   1.000
_cell.length_c   1.000
_cell.angle_alpha   90.00
_cell.angle_beta   90.00
_cell.angle_gamma   90.00
#
_symmetry.space_group_name_H-M   'P 1'
#
loop_
_entity.id
_entity.type
_entity.pdbx_description
1 polymer ?
#
loop_
_entity_poly.entity_id
_entity_poly.type
_entity_poly.pdbx_seq_one_letter_code
_entity_poly.pdbx_strand_id
1 'polypeptide(L)'
;MKNLKLFKHSTLVVLALATTFGYSQKKYVESFNVSDNVEVSVNTSFTNVIFETWNKNKVEVEAFIEGDNLSESQKEQLMENWNLDIIGNSKKITVTSNAGKQPYALNEMPSLDFIG
;
A
#
# COMPACT_ATOMS: atom_id res chain seq x y z
N MET A 1 -41.77 39.87 3.70
CA MET A 1 -41.09 38.78 4.44
C MET A 1 -40.52 37.79 3.43
N LYS A 2 -39.37 37.20 3.76
CA LYS A 2 -38.33 36.68 2.84
C LYS A 2 -38.83 35.62 1.84
N ASN A 3 -38.47 35.79 0.55
CA ASN A 3 -38.64 34.80 -0.51
C ASN A 3 -37.67 33.62 -0.30
N LEU A 4 -38.16 32.47 0.13
CA LEU A 4 -37.38 31.23 0.18
C LEU A 4 -37.39 30.61 -1.22
N LYS A 5 -36.26 30.73 -1.94
CA LYS A 5 -36.04 30.07 -3.22
C LYS A 5 -36.16 28.56 -3.02
N LEU A 6 -37.15 27.95 -3.66
CA LEU A 6 -37.31 26.50 -3.80
C LEU A 6 -36.09 25.94 -4.58
N PHE A 7 -35.09 25.44 -3.86
CA PHE A 7 -34.01 24.66 -4.45
C PHE A 7 -34.61 23.38 -5.07
N LYS A 8 -34.45 23.22 -6.38
CA LYS A 8 -34.91 22.05 -7.14
C LYS A 8 -34.35 20.78 -6.48
N HIS A 9 -35.20 19.80 -6.15
CA HIS A 9 -34.79 18.51 -5.56
C HIS A 9 -33.69 17.77 -6.35
N SER A 10 -33.47 18.13 -7.61
CA SER A 10 -32.35 17.66 -8.44
C SER A 10 -30.97 18.03 -7.89
N THR A 11 -30.80 19.11 -7.12
CA THR A 11 -29.48 19.51 -6.59
C THR A 11 -29.07 18.75 -5.32
N LEU A 12 -30.02 18.08 -4.65
CA LEU A 12 -29.76 17.35 -3.40
C LEU A 12 -29.21 15.94 -3.65
N VAL A 13 -29.55 15.32 -4.78
CA VAL A 13 -29.06 13.98 -5.17
C VAL A 13 -27.61 14.01 -5.66
N VAL A 14 -27.17 15.10 -6.29
CA VAL A 14 -25.80 15.25 -6.79
C VAL A 14 -24.77 15.37 -5.65
N LEU A 15 -25.19 15.89 -4.49
CA LEU A 15 -24.31 16.03 -3.31
C LEU A 15 -24.05 14.69 -2.60
N ALA A 16 -24.94 13.70 -2.75
CA ALA A 16 -24.80 12.38 -2.14
C ALA A 16 -23.83 11.45 -2.89
N LEU A 17 -23.47 11.75 -4.13
CA LEU A 17 -22.55 10.93 -4.94
C LEU A 17 -21.07 11.30 -4.77
N ALA A 18 -20.76 12.38 -4.04
CA ALA A 18 -19.40 12.92 -3.93
C ALA A 18 -18.56 12.37 -2.76
N THR A 19 -19.07 11.44 -1.95
CA THR A 19 -18.41 11.03 -0.69
C THR A 19 -17.66 9.70 -0.73
N THR A 20 -17.48 9.07 -1.89
CA THR A 20 -16.61 7.88 -1.99
C THR A 20 -15.21 8.28 -2.46
N PHE A 21 -14.53 9.14 -1.70
CA PHE A 21 -13.08 9.17 -1.75
C PHE A 21 -12.59 7.89 -1.08
N GLY A 22 -12.45 6.83 -1.88
CA GLY A 22 -11.88 5.57 -1.43
C GLY A 22 -10.49 5.83 -0.86
N TYR A 23 -10.23 5.25 0.31
CA TYR A 23 -8.90 5.20 0.93
C TYR A 23 -7.92 4.56 -0.05
N SER A 24 -7.24 5.37 -0.85
CA SER A 24 -6.23 4.90 -1.79
C SER A 24 -4.99 4.55 -0.98
N GLN A 25 -4.89 3.29 -0.54
CA GLN A 25 -3.67 2.77 0.08
C GLN A 25 -2.47 3.13 -0.80
N LYS A 26 -1.40 3.66 -0.20
CA LYS A 26 -0.14 3.93 -0.91
C LYS A 26 0.52 2.60 -1.27
N LYS A 27 0.41 2.23 -2.54
CA LYS A 27 1.05 1.04 -3.13
C LYS A 27 2.24 1.47 -3.98
N TYR A 28 3.35 0.76 -3.84
CA TYR A 28 4.45 0.84 -4.78
C TYR A 28 4.16 -0.13 -5.93
N VAL A 29 4.23 0.37 -7.17
CA VAL A 29 4.00 -0.43 -8.37
C VAL A 29 5.10 -0.11 -9.37
N GLU A 30 5.88 -1.11 -9.73
CA GLU A 30 6.86 -1.02 -10.80
C GLU A 30 6.66 -2.08 -11.87
N SER A 31 6.88 -1.69 -13.13
CA SER A 31 6.68 -2.53 -14.30
C SER A 31 7.94 -2.56 -15.14
N PHE A 32 8.40 -3.77 -15.46
CA PHE A 32 9.57 -4.01 -16.30
C PHE A 32 9.15 -4.77 -17.55
N ASN A 33 9.49 -4.25 -18.73
CA ASN A 33 9.38 -5.03 -19.97
C ASN A 33 10.52 -6.04 -20.02
N VAL A 34 10.19 -7.31 -20.23
CA VAL A 34 11.15 -8.41 -20.12
C VAL A 34 11.21 -9.23 -21.41
N SER A 35 12.36 -9.88 -21.61
CA SER A 35 12.52 -10.91 -22.63
C SER A 35 12.20 -12.29 -22.08
N ASP A 36 12.12 -13.28 -22.97
CA ASP A 36 11.98 -14.68 -22.58
C ASP A 36 13.05 -15.11 -21.57
N ASN A 37 12.67 -16.02 -20.67
CA ASN A 37 13.52 -16.56 -19.61
C ASN A 37 14.06 -15.51 -18.62
N VAL A 38 13.24 -14.54 -18.24
CA VAL A 38 13.58 -13.57 -17.19
C VAL A 38 13.80 -14.26 -15.84
N GLU A 39 14.83 -13.84 -15.11
CA GLU A 39 15.10 -14.25 -13.74
C GLU A 39 14.53 -13.21 -12.76
N VAL A 40 13.69 -13.64 -11.84
CA VAL A 40 13.18 -12.81 -10.73
C VAL A 40 13.80 -13.32 -9.42
N SER A 41 14.67 -12.50 -8.83
CA SER A 41 15.34 -12.76 -7.56
C SER A 41 14.68 -11.96 -6.46
N VAL A 42 14.13 -12.63 -5.45
CA VAL A 42 13.47 -11.98 -4.31
C VAL A 42 14.23 -12.32 -3.03
N ASN A 43 14.73 -11.30 -2.34
CA ASN A 43 15.39 -11.42 -1.05
C ASN A 43 14.78 -10.40 -0.08
N THR A 44 13.77 -10.85 0.65
CA THR A 44 13.00 -10.02 1.57
C THR A 44 12.92 -10.74 2.93
N SER A 45 12.66 -9.98 3.99
CA SER A 45 12.46 -10.52 5.34
C SER A 45 11.19 -9.93 5.96
N PHE A 46 10.50 -10.73 6.78
CA PHE A 46 9.27 -10.32 7.48
C PHE A 46 8.16 -9.80 6.52
N THR A 47 8.06 -10.37 5.33
CA THR A 47 7.11 -10.00 4.27
C THR A 47 6.48 -11.26 3.69
N ASN A 48 5.19 -11.17 3.31
CA ASN A 48 4.53 -12.18 2.50
C ASN A 48 4.81 -11.91 1.02
N VAL A 49 5.22 -12.95 0.28
CA VAL A 49 5.50 -12.86 -1.15
C VAL A 49 4.48 -13.71 -1.90
N ILE A 50 3.79 -13.10 -2.87
CA ILE A 50 2.80 -13.76 -3.73
C ILE A 50 3.29 -13.65 -5.17
N PHE A 51 3.32 -14.78 -5.87
CA PHE A 51 3.68 -14.83 -7.29
C PHE A 51 2.43 -15.12 -8.12
N GLU A 52 2.12 -14.20 -9.03
CA GLU A 52 1.06 -14.37 -10.01
C GLU A 52 1.64 -14.49 -11.41
N THR A 53 1.22 -15.53 -12.13
CA THR A 53 1.66 -15.79 -13.50
C THR A 53 0.58 -15.42 -14.49
N TRP A 54 0.99 -14.93 -15.65
CA TRP A 54 0.10 -14.33 -16.64
C TRP A 54 0.79 -14.27 -18.00
N ASN A 55 0.01 -14.06 -19.06
CA ASN A 55 0.51 -14.03 -20.43
C ASN A 55 0.76 -12.59 -20.92
N LYS A 56 1.76 -11.91 -20.35
CA LYS A 56 2.25 -10.61 -20.86
C LYS A 56 3.78 -10.56 -20.79
N ASN A 57 4.39 -9.81 -21.70
CA ASN A 57 5.85 -9.65 -21.79
C ASN A 57 6.40 -8.63 -20.79
N LYS A 58 5.86 -8.63 -19.57
CA LYS A 58 6.29 -7.73 -18.51
C LYS A 58 6.22 -8.43 -17.15
N VAL A 59 7.00 -7.93 -16.22
CA VAL A 59 6.92 -8.29 -14.80
C VAL A 59 6.46 -7.05 -14.05
N GLU A 60 5.49 -7.22 -13.18
CA GLU A 60 4.92 -6.16 -12.35
C GLU A 60 5.17 -6.52 -10.88
N VAL A 61 5.76 -5.59 -10.13
CA VAL A 61 6.05 -5.74 -8.71
C VAL A 61 5.15 -4.78 -7.96
N GLU A 62 4.23 -5.33 -7.18
CA GLU A 62 3.37 -4.57 -6.28
C GLU A 62 3.81 -4.79 -4.83
N ALA A 63 3.94 -3.69 -4.08
CA ALA A 63 4.38 -3.72 -2.70
C ALA A 63 3.61 -2.70 -1.86
N PHE A 64 3.04 -3.14 -0.74
CA PHE A 64 2.21 -2.30 0.12
C PHE A 64 2.24 -2.81 1.57
N ILE A 65 1.96 -1.90 2.52
CA ILE A 65 1.79 -2.24 3.93
C ILE A 65 0.30 -2.48 4.20
N GLU A 66 -0.03 -3.69 4.63
CA GLU A 66 -1.39 -4.06 5.03
C GLU A 66 -1.59 -3.79 6.53
N GLY A 67 -2.73 -3.23 6.91
CA GLY A 67 -3.07 -2.94 8.30
C GLY A 67 -4.21 -1.94 8.43
N ASP A 68 -5.38 -2.42 8.86
CA ASP A 68 -6.59 -1.60 9.00
C ASP A 68 -6.52 -0.64 10.21
N ASN A 69 -5.74 -1.01 11.23
CA ASN A 69 -5.53 -0.22 12.45
C ASN A 69 -4.35 0.75 12.36
N LEU A 70 -3.67 0.84 11.22
CA LEU A 70 -2.54 1.74 11.02
C LEU A 70 -3.01 3.05 10.40
N SER A 71 -2.62 4.17 11.00
CA SER A 71 -2.78 5.49 10.39
C SER A 71 -1.93 5.61 9.11
N GLU A 72 -2.31 6.50 8.19
CA GLU A 72 -1.54 6.76 6.97
C GLU A 72 -0.08 7.16 7.28
N SER A 73 0.14 7.96 8.34
CA SER A 73 1.49 8.35 8.79
C SER A 73 2.31 7.14 9.24
N GLN A 74 1.71 6.21 9.99
CA GLN A 74 2.40 4.99 10.42
C GLN A 74 2.74 4.10 9.22
N LYS A 75 1.84 3.99 8.23
CA LYS A 75 2.10 3.22 7.00
C LYS A 75 3.25 3.83 6.18
N GLU A 76 3.30 5.15 6.06
CA GLU A 76 4.41 5.85 5.39
C GLU A 76 5.74 5.60 6.10
N GLN A 77 5.78 5.73 7.42
CA GLN A 77 6.98 5.44 8.21
C GLN A 77 7.43 3.98 8.07
N LEU A 78 6.49 3.03 8.06
CA LEU A 78 6.79 1.61 7.84
C LEU A 78 7.32 1.37 6.42
N MET A 79 6.75 2.02 5.41
CA MET A 79 7.21 1.93 4.02
C MET A 79 8.64 2.48 3.87
N GLU A 80 8.93 3.63 4.48
CA GLU A 80 10.29 4.21 4.50
C GLU A 80 11.29 3.28 5.20
N ASN A 81 10.92 2.72 6.35
CA ASN A 81 11.78 1.83 7.12
C ASN A 81 11.91 0.41 6.55
N TRP A 82 11.01 0.02 5.64
CA TRP A 82 11.07 -1.29 4.98
C TRP A 82 12.29 -1.40 4.05
N ASN A 83 12.83 -0.25 3.61
CA ASN A 83 14.00 -0.14 2.74
C ASN A 83 13.86 -1.07 1.53
N LEU A 84 12.75 -0.93 0.81
CA LEU A 84 12.44 -1.68 -0.39
C LEU A 84 13.25 -1.11 -1.56
N ASP A 85 14.03 -1.97 -2.21
CA ASP A 85 14.77 -1.65 -3.43
C ASP A 85 14.39 -2.64 -4.53
N ILE A 86 14.02 -2.11 -5.69
CA ILE A 86 13.60 -2.86 -6.86
C ILE A 86 14.45 -2.38 -8.03
N ILE A 87 15.34 -3.24 -8.49
CA ILE A 87 16.19 -2.98 -9.65
C ILE A 87 15.95 -4.04 -10.70
N GLY A 88 15.77 -3.60 -11.94
CA GLY A 88 15.41 -4.52 -13.02
C GLY A 88 15.84 -4.05 -14.38
N ASN A 89 16.09 -5.04 -15.25
CA ASN A 89 16.22 -4.87 -16.68
C ASN A 89 15.44 -6.00 -17.39
N SER A 90 15.60 -6.10 -18.71
CA SER A 90 14.85 -7.08 -19.51
C SER A 90 15.14 -8.55 -19.20
N LYS A 91 16.25 -8.86 -18.51
CA LYS A 91 16.69 -10.24 -18.22
C LYS A 91 16.63 -10.61 -16.75
N LYS A 92 16.83 -9.64 -15.86
CA LYS A 92 16.88 -9.89 -14.42
C LYS A 92 16.20 -8.77 -13.65
N ILE A 93 15.38 -9.17 -12.70
CA ILE A 93 14.71 -8.29 -11.74
C ILE A 93 15.09 -8.77 -10.35
N THR A 94 15.54 -7.84 -9.53
CA THR A 94 15.93 -8.10 -8.14
C THR A 94 15.10 -7.23 -7.23
N VAL A 95 14.37 -7.90 -6.34
CA VAL A 95 13.56 -7.27 -5.29
C VAL A 95 14.24 -7.57 -3.97
N THR A 96 14.70 -6.52 -3.29
CA THR A 96 15.32 -6.62 -1.98
C THR A 96 14.61 -5.76 -0.97
N SER A 97 14.41 -6.28 0.24
CA SER A 97 13.99 -5.45 1.37
C SER A 97 14.76 -5.79 2.63
N ASN A 98 15.11 -4.76 3.39
CA ASN A 98 15.74 -4.91 4.68
C ASN A 98 14.89 -4.17 5.71
N ALA A 99 13.82 -4.84 6.15
CA ALA A 99 13.04 -4.37 7.29
C ALA A 99 13.96 -4.36 8.53
N GLY A 100 14.49 -3.18 8.87
CA GLY A 100 15.20 -2.97 10.13
C GLY A 100 14.29 -3.25 11.32
N LYS A 101 14.87 -3.42 12.52
CA LYS A 101 14.09 -3.52 13.78
C LYS A 101 13.16 -2.31 13.88
N GLN A 102 11.86 -2.52 13.66
CA GLN A 102 10.86 -1.47 13.74
C GLN A 102 10.70 -1.05 15.21
N PRO A 103 10.98 0.21 15.60
CA PRO A 103 10.89 0.65 17.00
C PRO A 103 9.48 0.58 17.59
N TYR A 104 8.46 0.52 16.73
CA TYR A 104 7.05 0.65 17.10
C TYR A 104 6.49 -0.52 17.91
N ALA A 105 7.13 -1.69 17.90
CA ALA A 105 6.67 -2.85 18.66
C ALA A 105 6.84 -2.71 20.20
N LEU A 106 7.52 -1.66 20.68
CA LEU A 106 7.80 -1.49 22.11
C LEU A 106 7.05 -0.33 22.78
N ASN A 107 6.52 0.64 22.02
CA ASN A 107 5.91 1.85 22.59
C ASN A 107 4.38 1.76 22.73
N GLU A 108 3.74 0.77 22.10
CA GLU A 108 2.27 0.60 22.11
C GLU A 108 1.81 -0.69 22.81
N MET A 109 2.70 -1.41 23.51
CA MET A 109 2.22 -2.46 24.41
C MET A 109 1.37 -1.80 25.50
N PRO A 110 0.05 -2.05 25.58
CA PRO A 110 -0.71 -1.60 26.74
C PRO A 110 -0.03 -2.19 27.97
N SER A 111 0.18 -1.37 29.00
CA SER A 111 0.63 -1.89 30.29
C SER A 111 -0.31 -3.03 30.67
N LEU A 112 0.23 -4.24 30.82
CA LEU A 112 -0.50 -5.33 31.44
C LEU A 112 -0.67 -4.92 32.90
N ASP A 113 -1.82 -4.34 33.23
CA ASP A 113 -2.22 -4.14 34.61
C ASP A 113 -2.38 -5.53 35.22
N PHE A 114 -1.30 -6.00 35.85
CA PHE A 114 -1.30 -7.24 36.61
C PHE A 114 -2.22 -7.02 37.81
N ILE A 115 -3.47 -7.46 37.68
CA ILE A 115 -4.42 -7.48 38.78
C ILE A 115 -3.95 -8.58 39.74
N GLY A 116 -3.17 -8.16 40.74
CA GLY A 116 -2.85 -8.93 41.95
C GLY A 116 -3.76 -8.50 43.09
#